data_AF-A0A7C1MJG0-F1
#
_entry.id   AF-A0A7C1MJG0-F1
#
_cell.length_a   1.000
_cell.length_b   1.000
_cell.length_c   1.000
_cell.angle_alpha   90.00
_cell.angle_beta   90.00
_cell.angle_gamma   90.00
#
_symmetry.space_group_name_H-M   'P 1'
#
loop_
_entity.id
_entity.type
_entity.pdbx_description
1 polymer ?
#
loop_
_entity_poly.entity_id
_entity_poly.type
_entity_poly.pdbx_seq_one_letter_code
_entity_poly.pdbx_strand_id
1 'polypeptide(L)' 'GKGNFGYNAATGEYGDMIEMGILDPTKVTRTALQNAASIAGLMITTEAMVADKPSDDAGAGGGMPDMGGMGGMGGMM' A
#
# COMPACT_ATOMS: atom_id res chain seq x y z
N GLY A 1 -19.46 21.11 -10.89
CA GLY A 1 -20.86 20.75 -10.63
C GLY A 1 -21.23 21.11 -9.20
N LYS A 2 -22.53 21.21 -8.89
CA LYS A 2 -23.05 21.24 -7.51
C LYS A 2 -23.79 19.93 -7.27
N GLY A 3 -23.70 19.36 -6.05
CA GLY A 3 -24.41 18.14 -5.69
C GLY A 3 -23.95 16.93 -6.52
N ASN A 4 -24.90 16.27 -7.18
CA ASN A 4 -24.70 15.00 -7.89
C ASN A 4 -24.14 15.14 -9.30
N PHE A 5 -23.80 16.35 -9.75
CA PHE A 5 -23.27 16.54 -11.09
C PHE A 5 -21.84 16.02 -11.19
N GLY A 6 -21.60 15.06 -12.08
CA GLY A 6 -20.32 14.37 -12.22
C GLY A 6 -20.02 13.94 -13.65
N TYR A 7 -18.95 13.15 -13.80
CA TYR A 7 -18.47 12.63 -15.08
C TYR A 7 -18.77 11.14 -15.18
N ASN A 8 -19.42 10.73 -16.26
CA ASN A 8 -19.63 9.32 -16.59
C ASN A 8 -18.45 8.81 -17.41
N ALA A 9 -17.60 7.98 -16.80
CA ALA A 9 -16.42 7.44 -17.47
C ALA A 9 -16.73 6.44 -18.60
N ALA A 10 -17.93 5.84 -18.62
CA ALA A 10 -18.32 4.89 -19.67
C ALA A 10 -18.75 5.60 -20.97
N THR A 11 -19.37 6.78 -20.86
CA THR A 11 -19.88 7.54 -22.01
C THR A 11 -19.04 8.79 -22.35
N GLY A 12 -18.24 9.27 -21.40
CA GLY A 12 -17.45 10.49 -21.55
C GLY A 12 -18.26 11.78 -21.33
N GLU A 13 -19.48 11.68 -20.81
CA GLU A 13 -20.40 12.81 -20.67
C GLU A 13 -20.49 13.30 -19.22
N TYR A 14 -20.82 14.58 -19.06
CA TYR A 14 -21.10 15.18 -17.76
C TYR A 14 -22.60 15.34 -17.56
N GLY A 15 -23.09 15.03 -16.36
CA GLY A 15 -24.51 15.20 -16.03
C GLY A 15 -24.83 14.77 -14.60
N ASP A 16 -26.12 14.57 -14.32
CA ASP A 16 -26.57 14.10 -13.01
C ASP A 16 -26.25 12.61 -12.82
N MET A 17 -25.41 12.30 -11.84
CA MET A 17 -24.93 10.94 -11.60
C MET A 17 -26.03 10.02 -11.06
N ILE A 18 -27.05 10.55 -10.37
CA ILE A 18 -28.18 9.75 -9.88
C ILE A 18 -29.07 9.34 -11.05
N GLU A 19 -29.40 10.27 -11.94
CA GLU A 19 -30.18 9.96 -13.15
C GLU A 19 -29.45 8.96 -14.07
N MET A 20 -28.12 9.04 -14.14
CA MET A 20 -27.27 8.08 -14.86
C MET A 20 -27.12 6.72 -14.13
N GLY A 21 -27.64 6.58 -12.90
CA GLY A 21 -27.55 5.35 -12.12
C GLY A 21 -26.16 5.07 -11.54
N ILE A 22 -25.27 6.06 -11.48
CA ILE A 22 -23.91 5.95 -10.96
C ILE A 22 -23.91 6.40 -9.50
N LEU A 23 -24.07 5.43 -8.60
CA LEU A 23 -24.25 5.66 -7.17
C LEU A 23 -23.06 5.11 -6.38
N ASP A 24 -22.42 5.98 -5.58
CA ASP A 24 -21.40 5.59 -4.63
C ASP A 24 -21.98 5.58 -3.20
N PRO A 25 -21.87 4.46 -2.45
CA PRO A 25 -22.37 4.43 -1.08
C PRO A 25 -21.63 5.45 -0.21
N THR A 26 -22.38 6.25 0.57
CA THR A 26 -21.82 7.29 1.46
C THR A 26 -20.68 6.78 2.35
N LYS A 27 -20.78 5.54 2.83
CA LYS A 27 -19.74 4.91 3.65
C LYS A 27 -18.42 4.78 2.88
N VAL A 28 -18.45 4.42 1.60
CA VAL A 28 -17.24 4.21 0.78
C VAL A 28 -16.52 5.53 0.58
N THR A 29 -17.20 6.55 0.06
CA THR A 29 -16.58 7.86 -0.19
C THR A 29 -16.07 8.51 1.09
N ARG A 30 -16.84 8.43 2.20
CA ARG A 30 -16.42 8.96 3.50
C ARG A 30 -15.17 8.26 4.03
N THR A 31 -15.17 6.93 4.03
CA THR A 31 -14.02 6.16 4.54
C THR A 31 -12.78 6.38 3.67
N ALA A 32 -12.93 6.44 2.35
CA ALA A 32 -11.82 6.74 1.45
C ALA A 32 -11.17 8.09 1.76
N LEU A 33 -11.97 9.16 1.89
CA LEU A 33 -11.47 10.49 2.23
C LEU A 33 -10.83 10.55 3.61
N GLN A 34 -11.42 9.90 4.61
CA GLN A 34 -10.87 9.86 5.96
C GLN A 34 -9.52 9.14 6.02
N ASN A 35 -9.40 8.00 5.35
CA ASN A 35 -8.15 7.24 5.30
C ASN A 35 -7.08 8.03 4.52
N ALA A 36 -7.45 8.66 3.41
CA ALA A 36 -6.54 9.51 2.64
C ALA A 36 -6.03 10.69 3.48
N ALA A 37 -6.92 11.39 4.19
CA ALA A 37 -6.53 12.48 5.09
C ALA A 37 -5.61 12.02 6.22
N SER A 38 -5.86 10.82 6.79
CA SER A 38 -4.99 10.23 7.82
C SER A 38 -3.56 10.01 7.32
N ILE A 39 -3.40 9.37 6.14
CA ILE A 39 -2.08 9.14 5.55
C ILE A 39 -1.43 10.45 5.11
N ALA A 40 -2.18 11.37 4.50
CA ALA A 40 -1.66 12.68 4.13
C ALA A 40 -1.15 13.45 5.34
N GLY A 41 -1.87 13.41 6.46
CA GLY A 41 -1.45 14.00 7.73
C GLY A 41 -0.11 13.43 8.21
N LEU A 42 0.02 12.10 8.23
CA LEU A 42 1.28 11.44 8.57
C LEU A 42 2.44 11.89 7.66
N MET A 43 2.22 11.88 6.34
CA MET A 43 3.27 12.22 5.36
C MET A 43 3.73 13.68 5.47
N ILE A 44 2.82 14.62 5.71
CA ILE A 44 3.17 16.05 5.85
C ILE A 44 3.99 16.31 7.12
N THR A 45 3.73 15.57 8.20
CA THR A 45 4.44 15.76 9.47
C THR A 45 5.69 14.89 9.62
N THR A 46 5.95 13.97 8.70
CA THR A 46 7.12 13.09 8.75
C THR A 46 8.29 13.74 8.01
N GLU A 47 9.28 14.23 8.74
CA GLU A 47 10.43 14.93 8.17
C GLU A 47 11.48 13.99 7.56
N ALA A 48 11.59 12.76 8.07
CA ALA A 48 12.54 11.77 7.59
C ALA A 48 12.01 10.34 7.75
N MET A 49 12.34 9.47 6.80
CA MET A 49 12.10 8.04 6.86
C MET A 49 13.44 7.32 6.75
N VAL A 50 13.77 6.50 7.75
CA VAL A 50 14.96 5.63 7.72
C VAL A 50 14.51 4.24 7.33
N ALA A 51 15.14 3.67 6.31
CA ALA A 51 14.90 2.31 5.86
C ALA A 51 16.22 1.57 5.71
N ASP A 52 16.25 0.30 6.14
CA ASP A 52 17.40 -0.57 5.95
C ASP A 52 17.47 -1.04 4.49
N LYS A 53 18.70 -1.10 3.96
CA LYS A 53 18.92 -1.70 2.63
C LYS A 53 18.56 -3.19 2.71
N PRO A 54 17.85 -3.75 1.72
CA PRO A 54 17.69 -5.19 1.61
C PRO A 54 19.04 -5.89 1.72
N SER A 55 19.15 -6.85 2.65
CA SER A 55 20.35 -7.69 2.78
C SER A 55 20.36 -8.72 1.66
N ASP A 56 21.54 -8.98 1.09
CA ASP A 56 21.74 -10.07 0.13
C ASP A 56 21.50 -11.45 0.80
N ASP A 57 21.53 -11.51 2.14
CA ASP A 57 21.22 -12.70 2.96
C ASP A 57 19.75 -12.79 3.37
N ALA A 58 18.84 -11.95 2.84
CA ALA A 58 17.40 -12.14 3.00
C ALA A 58 16.92 -13.29 2.09
N GLY A 59 17.50 -14.47 2.32
CA GLY A 59 17.09 -15.73 1.74
C GLY A 59 15.61 -15.97 1.99
N ALA A 60 14.96 -16.43 0.93
CA ALA A 60 13.57 -16.80 0.87
C ALA A 60 13.04 -17.43 2.18
N GLY A 61 11.84 -17.02 2.58
CA GLY A 61 11.09 -17.74 3.59
C GLY A 61 11.02 -19.24 3.26
N GLY A 62 11.44 -20.06 4.21
CA GLY A 62 11.31 -21.51 4.14
C GLY A 62 12.30 -22.26 5.02
N GLY A 63 11.86 -22.64 6.23
CA GLY A 63 12.41 -23.81 6.95
C GLY A 63 13.64 -23.55 7.83
N MET A 64 13.41 -23.51 9.14
CA MET A 64 14.36 -24.01 10.14
C MET A 64 14.46 -25.55 10.04
N PRO A 65 15.44 -26.26 10.64
CA PRO A 65 16.87 -26.04 10.84
C PRO A 65 17.71 -27.08 10.04
N ASP A 66 18.92 -26.77 9.58
CA ASP A 66 19.90 -27.82 9.25
C ASP A 66 21.12 -27.72 10.15
N MET A 67 21.08 -28.56 11.17
CA MET A 67 22.12 -28.86 12.13
C MET A 67 23.10 -29.83 11.45
N GLY A 68 24.03 -29.33 10.64
CA GLY A 68 24.95 -30.24 9.94
C GLY A 68 26.15 -29.54 9.31
N GLY A 69 27.30 -29.59 9.98
CA GLY A 69 28.56 -29.18 9.33
C GLY A 69 29.72 -28.78 10.22
N MET A 70 29.89 -29.39 11.39
CA MET A 70 31.16 -29.31 12.11
C MET A 70 32.18 -30.19 11.38
N GLY A 71 32.97 -29.61 10.47
CA GLY A 71 33.98 -30.36 9.74
C GLY A 71 35.00 -29.45 9.06
N GLY A 72 36.19 -29.35 9.63
CA GLY A 72 37.36 -28.87 8.89
C GLY A 72 38.26 -27.86 9.58
N MET A 73 38.60 -28.03 10.87
CA MET A 73 39.76 -27.34 11.45
C MET A 73 40.93 -28.32 11.52
N GLY A 74 41.48 -28.62 10.34
CA GLY A 74 42.71 -29.37 10.16
C GLY A 74 43.74 -28.50 9.45
N GLY A 75 44.73 -28.00 10.20
CA GLY A 75 45.96 -27.47 9.65
C GLY A 75 46.25 -26.00 9.93
N MET A 76 46.71 -25.69 11.15
CA MET A 76 47.70 -24.63 11.34
C MET A 76 48.57 -24.98 12.55
N MET A 77 49.86 -25.20 12.24
CA MET A 77 50.98 -25.19 13.19
C MET A 77 51.09 -23.83 13.87
#